data_AF-A0A7Y3AH92-F1
#
_entry.id   AF-A0A7Y3AH92-F1
#
_cell.length_a   1.000
_cell.length_b   1.000
_cell.length_c   1.000
_cell.angle_alpha   90.00
_cell.angle_beta   90.00
_cell.angle_gamma   90.00
#
_symmetry.space_group_name_H-M   'P 1'
#
loop_
_entity.id
_entity.type
_entity.pdbx_description
1 polymer ?
#
loop_
_entity_poly.entity_id
_entity_poly.type
_entity_poly.pdbx_seq_one_letter_code
_entity_poly.pdbx_strand_id
1 'polypeptide(L)'
;EIIGLYSDFVTGNQQGLAQFEPTLADTLRLAAEDLKSCYFEALSSQPGQPTDAASLANWFWGETYAAAIINEVRKKCLDYGTKEMALAGKLLLIPRSQMHRFDR
;
A
#
# COMPACT_ATOMS: atom_id res chain seq x y z
N GLU A 1 -14.98 7.22 -7.07
CA GLU A 1 -13.60 7.06 -7.61
C GLU A 1 -12.68 6.67 -6.46
N ILE A 2 -11.64 5.87 -6.72
CA ILE A 2 -10.65 5.45 -5.71
C ILE A 2 -9.77 6.63 -5.22
N ILE A 3 -9.90 7.80 -5.87
CA ILE A 3 -9.22 9.04 -5.49
C ILE A 3 -9.51 9.34 -4.01
N GLY A 4 -8.45 9.36 -3.21
CA GLY A 4 -8.53 9.69 -1.79
C GLY A 4 -8.66 8.48 -0.86
N LEU A 5 -8.83 7.24 -1.33
CA LEU A 5 -9.02 6.05 -0.47
C LEU A 5 -8.00 5.97 0.69
N TYR A 6 -6.71 6.05 0.38
CA TYR A 6 -5.65 6.01 1.41
C TYR A 6 -5.63 7.24 2.29
N SER A 7 -5.90 8.42 1.74
CA SER A 7 -6.01 9.65 2.52
C SER A 7 -7.18 9.56 3.49
N ASP A 8 -8.35 9.15 3.03
CA ASP A 8 -9.56 8.99 3.83
C ASP A 8 -9.36 7.94 4.92
N PHE A 9 -8.73 6.81 4.59
CA PHE A 9 -8.42 5.77 5.56
C PHE A 9 -7.42 6.27 6.62
N VAL A 10 -6.31 6.90 6.21
CA VAL A 10 -5.28 7.42 7.11
C VAL A 10 -5.75 8.63 7.92
N THR A 11 -6.71 9.41 7.45
CA THR A 11 -7.30 10.52 8.21
C THR A 11 -8.54 10.12 9.02
N GLY A 12 -9.13 8.95 8.74
CA GLY A 12 -10.35 8.48 9.41
C GLY A 12 -11.64 9.07 8.86
N ASN A 13 -11.63 9.57 7.63
CA ASN A 13 -12.81 10.12 6.95
C ASN A 13 -13.81 9.02 6.57
N GLN A 14 -14.77 8.74 7.46
CA GLN A 14 -15.75 7.66 7.27
C GLN A 14 -16.70 7.87 6.08
N GLN A 15 -16.97 9.12 5.68
CA GLN A 15 -17.88 9.40 4.56
C GLN A 15 -17.30 8.91 3.22
N GLY A 16 -15.99 9.09 3.01
CA GLY A 16 -15.31 8.60 1.82
C GLY A 16 -15.17 7.07 1.77
N LEU A 17 -15.15 6.43 2.95
CA LEU A 17 -14.96 4.99 3.09
C LEU A 17 -16.25 4.16 2.99
N ALA A 18 -17.40 4.76 3.27
CA ALA A 18 -18.69 4.06 3.31
C ALA A 18 -19.03 3.28 2.03
N GLN A 19 -18.57 3.76 0.87
CA GLN A 19 -18.79 3.11 -0.43
C GLN A 19 -18.01 1.79 -0.62
N PHE A 20 -16.99 1.54 0.21
CA PHE A 20 -16.12 0.37 0.10
C PHE A 20 -16.45 -0.72 1.12
N GLU A 21 -17.34 -0.45 2.08
CA GLU A 21 -17.79 -1.46 3.03
C GLU A 21 -18.77 -2.43 2.36
N PRO A 22 -18.66 -3.75 2.59
CA PRO A 22 -17.83 -4.43 3.61
C PRO A 22 -16.44 -4.88 3.12
N THR A 23 -16.04 -4.55 1.90
CA THR A 23 -14.83 -5.07 1.24
C THR A 23 -13.60 -4.20 1.43
N LEU A 24 -13.63 -3.26 2.38
CA LEU A 24 -12.61 -2.22 2.51
C LEU A 24 -11.18 -2.78 2.63
N ALA A 25 -10.99 -3.90 3.34
CA ALA A 25 -9.68 -4.55 3.46
C ALA A 25 -9.12 -5.01 2.10
N ASP A 26 -9.96 -5.60 1.26
CA ASP A 26 -9.58 -6.01 -0.10
C ASP A 26 -9.37 -4.80 -1.01
N THR A 27 -10.21 -3.78 -0.90
CA THR A 27 -10.03 -2.54 -1.67
C THR A 27 -8.69 -1.88 -1.36
N LEU A 28 -8.30 -1.79 -0.07
CA LEU A 28 -7.01 -1.24 0.34
C LEU A 28 -5.83 -2.05 -0.21
N ARG A 29 -5.95 -3.39 -0.21
CA ARG A 29 -4.95 -4.31 -0.78
C ARG A 29 -4.82 -4.13 -2.29
N LEU A 30 -5.92 -4.11 -3.03
CA LEU A 30 -5.91 -3.94 -4.48
C LEU A 30 -5.34 -2.57 -4.88
N ALA A 31 -5.72 -1.51 -4.15
CA ALA A 31 -5.14 -0.19 -4.36
C ALA A 31 -3.61 -0.16 -4.13
N ALA A 32 -3.08 -1.02 -3.27
CA ALA A 32 -1.63 -1.14 -3.07
C ALA A 32 -0.95 -1.75 -4.29
N GLU A 33 -1.58 -2.77 -4.90
CA GLU A 33 -1.09 -3.40 -6.14
C GLU A 33 -1.15 -2.42 -7.31
N ASP A 34 -2.24 -1.68 -7.46
CA ASP A 34 -2.40 -0.67 -8.51
C ASP A 34 -1.32 0.42 -8.38
N LEU A 35 -1.10 0.94 -7.16
CA LEU A 35 -0.08 1.95 -6.91
C LEU A 35 1.33 1.45 -7.23
N LYS A 36 1.64 0.19 -6.88
CA LYS A 36 2.90 -0.46 -7.27
C LYS A 36 3.03 -0.57 -8.79
N SER A 37 1.99 -1.02 -9.48
CA SER A 37 2.01 -1.18 -10.94
C SER A 37 2.30 0.16 -11.62
N CYS A 38 1.59 1.23 -11.24
CA CYS A 38 1.83 2.56 -11.79
C CYS A 38 3.28 3.03 -11.62
N TYR A 39 3.88 2.82 -10.44
CA TYR A 39 5.28 3.21 -10.18
C TYR A 39 6.27 2.36 -10.99
N PHE A 40 6.05 1.04 -11.07
CA PHE A 40 6.92 0.15 -11.82
C PHE A 40 6.84 0.38 -13.34
N GLU A 41 5.65 0.63 -13.88
CA GLU A 41 5.47 1.00 -15.28
C GLU A 41 6.18 2.31 -15.61
N ALA A 42 6.05 3.33 -14.74
CA ALA A 42 6.69 4.62 -14.92
C ALA A 42 8.23 4.52 -14.87
N LEU A 43 8.79 3.74 -13.93
CA LEU A 43 10.23 3.57 -13.83
C LEU A 43 10.78 2.72 -14.98
N SER A 44 10.09 1.63 -15.34
CA SER A 44 10.54 0.72 -16.40
C SER A 44 10.45 1.34 -17.80
N SER A 45 9.65 2.40 -17.97
CA SER A 45 9.55 3.15 -19.21
C SER A 45 10.71 4.15 -19.42
N GLN A 46 11.52 4.41 -18.40
CA GLN A 46 12.66 5.33 -18.50
C GLN A 46 13.90 4.61 -19.06
N PRO A 47 14.58 5.17 -20.09
CA PRO A 47 15.81 4.59 -20.62
C PRO A 47 16.90 4.48 -19.55
N GLY A 48 17.57 3.33 -19.48
CA GLY A 48 18.74 3.11 -18.62
C GLY A 48 18.43 2.81 -17.15
N GLN A 49 17.16 2.70 -16.76
CA GLN A 49 16.80 2.28 -15.41
C GLN A 49 16.93 0.76 -15.23
N PRO A 50 17.38 0.29 -14.05
CA PRO A 50 17.36 -1.13 -13.72
C PRO A 50 15.91 -1.65 -13.67
N THR A 51 15.65 -2.74 -14.41
CA THR A 51 14.32 -3.38 -14.48
C THR A 51 14.27 -4.73 -13.77
N ASP A 52 15.34 -5.13 -13.09
CA ASP A 52 15.32 -6.35 -12.30
C ASP A 52 14.46 -6.18 -11.04
N ALA A 53 13.84 -7.29 -10.61
CA ALA A 53 12.88 -7.27 -9.51
C ALA A 53 13.47 -6.78 -8.17
N ALA A 54 14.76 -7.02 -7.92
CA ALA A 54 15.38 -6.63 -6.66
C ALA A 54 15.63 -5.11 -6.63
N SER A 55 16.13 -4.53 -7.72
CA SER A 55 16.30 -3.08 -7.87
C SER A 55 14.96 -2.35 -7.78
N LEU A 56 13.94 -2.82 -8.51
CA LEU A 56 12.59 -2.25 -8.46
C LEU A 56 12.00 -2.29 -7.04
N ALA A 57 12.12 -3.43 -6.35
CA ALA A 57 11.63 -3.56 -4.98
C ALA A 57 12.40 -2.68 -4.00
N ASN A 58 13.73 -2.61 -4.11
CA ASN A 58 14.55 -1.77 -3.25
C ASN A 58 14.20 -0.29 -3.39
N TRP A 59 14.04 0.18 -4.63
CA TRP A 59 13.63 1.54 -4.90
C TRP A 59 12.21 1.82 -4.39
N PHE A 60 11.22 1.01 -4.77
CA PHE A 60 9.82 1.28 -4.39
C PHE A 60 9.65 1.32 -2.87
N TRP A 61 10.10 0.27 -2.17
CA TRP A 61 9.92 0.15 -0.73
C TRP A 61 10.87 1.04 0.08
N GLY A 62 11.98 1.48 -0.50
CA GLY A 62 13.00 2.27 0.19
C GLY A 62 12.90 3.78 -0.02
N GLU A 63 12.37 4.23 -1.17
CA GLU A 63 12.54 5.61 -1.62
C GLU A 63 11.24 6.33 -1.97
N THR A 64 10.11 5.62 -2.03
CA THR A 64 8.84 6.23 -2.48
C THR A 64 7.92 6.62 -1.33
N TYR A 65 7.22 7.74 -1.48
CA TYR A 65 6.11 8.09 -0.61
C TYR A 65 4.93 7.12 -0.74
N ALA A 66 4.80 6.43 -1.88
CA ALA A 66 3.82 5.36 -2.08
C ALA A 66 4.02 4.21 -1.07
N ALA A 67 5.25 3.74 -0.89
CA ALA A 67 5.54 2.73 0.13
C ALA A 67 5.30 3.24 1.55
N ALA A 68 5.63 4.50 1.83
CA ALA A 68 5.38 5.11 3.13
C ALA A 68 3.87 5.17 3.46
N ILE A 69 3.02 5.60 2.51
CA ILE A 69 1.57 5.65 2.76
C ILE A 69 0.96 4.25 2.89
N ILE A 70 1.43 3.26 2.14
CA ILE A 70 1.00 1.85 2.31
C ILE A 70 1.33 1.37 3.73
N ASN A 71 2.46 1.77 4.30
CA ASN A 71 2.79 1.44 5.69
C ASN A 71 1.91 2.15 6.72
N GLU A 72 1.50 3.40 6.49
CA GLU A 72 0.53 4.07 7.37
C GLU A 72 -0.85 3.40 7.31
N VAL A 73 -1.29 3.01 6.11
CA VAL A 73 -2.50 2.18 5.95
C VAL A 73 -2.33 0.86 6.70
N ARG A 74 -1.18 0.18 6.56
CA ARG A 74 -0.89 -1.06 7.27
C ARG A 74 -1.06 -0.93 8.78
N LYS A 75 -0.47 0.11 9.39
CA LYS A 75 -0.59 0.38 10.84
C LYS A 75 -2.06 0.52 11.24
N LYS A 76 -2.81 1.34 10.51
CA LYS A 76 -4.25 1.52 10.77
C LYS A 76 -5.08 0.25 10.61
N CYS A 77 -4.76 -0.61 9.65
CA CYS A 77 -5.43 -1.90 9.51
C CYS A 77 -5.21 -2.80 10.73
N LEU A 78 -4.04 -2.74 11.38
CA LEU A 78 -3.77 -3.49 12.61
C LEU A 78 -4.61 -3.00 13.80
N ASP A 79 -4.99 -1.72 13.79
CA ASP A 79 -5.79 -1.08 14.85
C ASP A 79 -7.30 -1.09 14.56
N TYR A 80 -7.73 -1.47 13.35
CA TYR A 80 -9.15 -1.37 12.91
C TYR A 80 -10.09 -2.34 13.63
N GLY A 81 -9.58 -3.48 14.14
CA GLY A 81 -10.33 -4.40 14.99
C GLY A 81 -11.07 -5.56 14.29
N THR A 82 -11.11 -5.61 12.95
CA THR A 82 -11.68 -6.76 12.21
C THR A 82 -10.60 -7.77 11.81
N LYS A 83 -10.99 -9.03 11.58
CA LYS A 83 -10.04 -10.11 11.20
C LYS A 83 -9.43 -9.87 9.83
N GLU A 84 -10.24 -9.35 8.91
CA GLU A 84 -9.89 -9.04 7.53
C GLU A 84 -8.84 -7.92 7.48
N MET A 85 -9.03 -6.88 8.30
CA MET A 85 -8.07 -5.78 8.41
C MET A 85 -6.77 -6.24 9.08
N ALA A 86 -6.87 -7.04 10.15
CA ALA A 86 -5.68 -7.61 10.77
C ALA A 86 -4.89 -8.48 9.79
N LEU A 87 -5.56 -9.25 8.94
CA LEU A 87 -4.91 -10.04 7.88
C LEU A 87 -4.23 -9.14 6.85
N ALA A 88 -4.92 -8.10 6.37
CA ALA A 88 -4.36 -7.14 5.42
C ALA A 88 -3.10 -6.46 5.96
N GLY A 89 -3.17 -5.95 7.20
CA GLY A 89 -2.05 -5.28 7.87
C GLY A 89 -0.87 -6.21 8.20
N LYS A 90 -1.12 -7.51 8.46
CA LYS A 90 -0.05 -8.46 8.78
C LYS A 90 0.66 -9.00 7.54
N LEU A 91 -0.06 -9.28 6.46
CA LEU A 91 0.43 -10.15 5.39
C LEU A 91 0.27 -9.61 3.97
N LEU A 92 -0.70 -8.71 3.70
CA LEU A 92 -1.14 -8.47 2.32
C LEU A 92 -0.71 -7.10 1.77
N LEU A 93 -0.39 -6.13 2.63
CA LEU A 93 0.01 -4.79 2.19
C LEU A 93 1.51 -4.64 1.93
N ILE A 94 2.35 -5.27 2.76
CA ILE A 94 3.82 -5.17 2.65
C ILE A 94 4.42 -6.57 2.63
N PRO A 95 5.27 -6.91 1.64
CA PRO A 95 6.00 -8.18 1.64
C PRO A 95 6.87 -8.33 2.89
N ARG A 96 6.87 -9.51 3.50
CA ARG A 96 7.68 -9.80 4.71
C ARG A 96 9.17 -9.48 4.53
N SER A 97 9.73 -9.72 3.34
CA SER A 97 11.13 -9.40 3.03
C SER A 97 11.44 -7.91 3.08
N GLN A 98 10.44 -7.03 2.99
CA GLN A 98 10.57 -5.58 2.99
C GLN A 98 10.20 -4.95 4.34
N MET A 99 9.61 -5.71 5.27
CA MET A 99 9.14 -5.21 6.58
C MET A 99 10.25 -4.58 7.42
N HIS A 100 11.49 -5.04 7.29
CA HIS A 100 12.66 -4.49 7.98
C HIS A 100 12.87 -2.98 7.74
N ARG A 101 12.26 -2.41 6.70
CA ARG A 101 12.30 -0.98 6.38
C ARG A 101 11.36 -0.14 7.25
N PHE A 102 10.36 -0.78 7.88
CA PHE A 102 9.25 -0.12 8.59
C PHE A 102 9.16 -0.46 10.08
N ASP A 103 10.07 -1.30 10.59
CA ASP A 103 10.13 -1.71 11.99
C ASP A 103 10.88 -0.70 12.90
N ARG A 104 11.00 0.56 12.46
CA ARG A 104 11.64 1.65 13.22
C ARG A 104 10.62 2.55 13.89
#